data_AF-A0A5U6MH28-F1
#
_entry.id   AF-A0A5U6MH28-F1
#
_cell.length_a   1.000
_cell.length_b   1.000
_cell.length_c   1.000
_cell.angle_alpha   90.00
_cell.angle_beta   90.00
_cell.angle_gamma   90.00
#
_symmetry.space_group_name_H-M   'P 1'
#
loop_
_entity.id
_entity.type
_entity.pdbx_description
1 polymer ?
#
loop_
_entity_poly.entity_id
_entity_poly.type
_entity_poly.pdbx_seq_one_letter_code
_entity_poly.pdbx_strand_id
1 'polypeptide(L)'
;MASKASLKTFREKIAVIQAELRDRIESASCGLDGSPAAIKQRREQVCDPVTGFRFFVNTYFPHHVIHRETSELHEYLFERLPQMVASPDSENDVVAAPRGEAKTTLGQQLFDLWCVV
;
A
#
# COMPACT_ATOMS: atom_id res chain seq x y z
N MET A 1 -49.07 -7.33 -2.68
CA MET A 1 -48.14 -8.47 -2.86
C MET A 1 -46.86 -7.95 -3.50
N ALA A 2 -45.71 -8.06 -2.84
CA ALA A 2 -44.43 -7.64 -3.41
C ALA A 2 -44.05 -8.57 -4.58
N SER A 3 -43.60 -8.02 -5.71
CA SER A 3 -43.28 -8.83 -6.90
C SER A 3 -42.01 -9.66 -6.64
N LYS A 4 -41.88 -10.84 -7.27
CA LYS A 4 -40.65 -11.66 -7.18
C LYS A 4 -39.39 -10.87 -7.57
N ALA A 5 -39.52 -9.92 -8.51
CA ALA A 5 -38.43 -9.02 -8.89
C ALA A 5 -38.04 -8.08 -7.73
N SER A 6 -39.00 -7.54 -6.98
CA SER A 6 -38.69 -6.68 -5.81
C SER A 6 -38.02 -7.45 -4.68
N LEU A 7 -38.38 -8.72 -4.47
CA LEU A 7 -37.73 -9.58 -3.48
C LEU A 7 -36.29 -9.93 -3.87
N LYS A 8 -36.04 -10.19 -5.16
CA LYS A 8 -34.68 -10.43 -5.68
C LYS A 8 -33.80 -9.20 -5.48
N THR A 9 -34.25 -8.02 -5.90
CA THR A 9 -33.53 -6.76 -5.72
C THR A 9 -33.30 -6.41 -4.25
N PHE A 10 -34.26 -6.73 -3.37
CA PHE A 10 -34.09 -6.55 -1.93
C PHE A 10 -32.94 -7.43 -1.39
N ARG A 11 -32.89 -8.71 -1.78
CA ARG A 11 -31.80 -9.62 -1.37
C ARG A 11 -30.44 -9.17 -1.89
N GLU A 12 -30.37 -8.68 -3.13
CA GLU A 12 -29.14 -8.12 -3.70
C GLU A 12 -28.63 -6.94 -2.87
N LYS A 13 -29.52 -6.00 -2.48
CA LYS A 13 -29.14 -4.88 -1.61
C LYS A 13 -28.64 -5.33 -0.24
N ILE A 14 -29.28 -6.34 0.37
CA ILE A 14 -28.81 -6.91 1.64
C ILE A 14 -27.43 -7.55 1.49
N ALA A 15 -27.19 -8.27 0.39
CA ALA A 15 -25.89 -8.88 0.12
C ALA A 15 -24.77 -7.82 -0.03
N VAL A 16 -25.06 -6.69 -0.69
CA VAL A 16 -24.14 -5.56 -0.79
C VAL A 16 -23.82 -4.99 0.60
N ILE A 17 -24.84 -4.73 1.42
CA ILE A 17 -24.64 -4.21 2.79
C ILE A 17 -23.84 -5.21 3.64
N GLN A 18 -24.11 -6.50 3.51
CA GLN A 18 -23.34 -7.54 4.23
C GLN A 18 -21.87 -7.58 3.82
N ALA A 19 -21.58 -7.43 2.52
CA ALA A 19 -20.22 -7.35 2.03
C ALA A 19 -19.51 -6.10 2.57
N GLU A 20 -20.13 -4.92 2.46
CA GLU A 20 -19.57 -3.67 2.99
C GLU A 20 -19.30 -3.73 4.51
N LEU A 21 -20.19 -4.36 5.28
CA LEU A 21 -20.01 -4.52 6.72
C LEU A 21 -18.86 -5.47 7.03
N ARG A 22 -18.70 -6.56 6.27
CA ARG A 22 -17.58 -7.48 6.43
C ARG A 22 -16.26 -6.78 6.16
N ASP A 23 -16.17 -6.06 5.05
CA ASP A 23 -14.97 -5.31 4.68
C ASP A 23 -14.59 -4.28 5.75
N ARG A 24 -15.57 -3.59 6.34
CA ARG A 24 -15.34 -2.65 7.45
C ARG A 24 -14.81 -3.33 8.70
N ILE A 25 -15.35 -4.50 9.06
CA ILE A 25 -14.90 -5.25 10.23
C ILE A 25 -13.47 -5.75 10.03
N GLU A 26 -13.17 -6.30 8.85
CA GLU A 26 -11.83 -6.79 8.52
C GLU A 26 -10.83 -5.63 8.48
N SER A 27 -11.17 -4.52 7.83
CA SER A 27 -10.32 -3.32 7.78
C SER A 27 -10.07 -2.70 9.16
N ALA A 28 -11.02 -2.76 10.10
CA ALA A 28 -10.81 -2.24 11.45
C ALA A 28 -9.69 -2.98 12.20
N SER A 29 -9.42 -4.23 11.83
CA SER A 29 -8.34 -5.02 12.44
C SER A 29 -6.92 -4.60 12.00
N CYS A 30 -6.81 -3.83 10.89
CA CYS A 30 -5.54 -3.34 10.37
C CYS A 30 -4.95 -2.14 11.15
N GLY A 31 -5.69 -1.55 12.09
CA GLY A 31 -5.21 -0.42 12.90
C GLY A 31 -5.09 0.92 12.13
N LEU A 32 -5.60 1.00 10.90
CA LEU A 32 -5.64 2.22 10.09
C LEU A 32 -7.00 2.89 10.19
N ASP A 33 -7.03 4.22 10.30
CA ASP A 33 -8.29 4.98 10.27
C ASP A 33 -8.96 4.87 8.89
N GLY A 34 -10.13 4.22 8.83
CA GLY A 34 -10.92 4.02 7.63
C GLY A 34 -11.78 5.22 7.21
N SER A 35 -11.70 6.36 7.91
CA SER A 35 -12.45 7.55 7.54
C SER A 35 -12.03 8.05 6.13
N PRO A 36 -12.98 8.54 5.29
CA PRO A 36 -12.64 9.02 3.95
C PRO A 36 -11.57 10.10 3.93
N ALA A 37 -11.54 10.97 4.96
CA ALA A 37 -10.53 11.99 5.13
C ALA A 37 -9.14 11.40 5.39
N ALA A 38 -9.03 10.42 6.28
CA ALA A 38 -7.76 9.77 6.59
C ALA A 38 -7.24 8.94 5.40
N ILE A 39 -8.12 8.27 4.65
CA ILE A 39 -7.74 7.58 3.41
C ILE A 39 -7.17 8.57 2.39
N LYS A 40 -7.86 9.69 2.17
CA LYS A 40 -7.40 10.74 1.25
C LYS A 40 -6.01 11.26 1.64
N GLN A 41 -5.82 11.59 2.90
CA GLN A 41 -4.54 12.07 3.43
C GLN A 41 -3.42 11.04 3.23
N ARG A 42 -3.66 9.75 3.53
CA ARG A 42 -2.65 8.71 3.31
C ARG A 42 -2.32 8.54 1.84
N ARG A 43 -3.31 8.61 0.95
CA ARG A 43 -3.06 8.54 -0.50
C ARG A 43 -2.19 9.69 -0.98
N GLU A 44 -2.46 10.91 -0.51
CA GLU A 44 -1.61 12.08 -0.82
C GLU A 44 -0.16 11.87 -0.35
N GLN A 45 0.04 11.27 0.83
CA GLN A 45 1.37 10.94 1.34
C GLN A 45 2.05 9.81 0.54
N VAL A 46 1.31 8.77 0.14
CA VAL A 46 1.86 7.67 -0.68
C VAL A 46 2.25 8.14 -2.08
N CYS A 47 1.51 9.10 -2.64
CA CYS A 47 1.79 9.66 -3.96
C CYS A 47 2.87 10.76 -3.94
N ASP A 48 3.46 11.09 -2.78
CA ASP A 48 4.58 12.03 -2.73
C ASP A 48 5.79 11.45 -3.49
N PRO A 49 6.37 12.19 -4.45
CA PRO A 49 7.38 11.65 -5.36
C PRO A 49 8.74 11.39 -4.70
N VAL A 50 8.95 11.86 -3.46
CA VAL A 50 10.23 11.73 -2.75
C VAL A 50 10.11 10.76 -1.58
N THR A 51 9.06 10.92 -0.78
CA THR A 51 8.88 10.20 0.50
C THR A 51 7.78 9.15 0.44
N GLY A 52 7.01 9.11 -0.65
CA GLY A 52 5.82 8.26 -0.77
C GLY A 52 6.12 6.78 -0.64
N PHE A 53 7.22 6.30 -1.23
CA PHE A 53 7.62 4.91 -1.10
C PHE A 53 7.96 4.52 0.34
N ARG A 54 8.76 5.34 1.03
CA ARG A 54 9.08 5.12 2.46
C ARG A 54 7.83 5.14 3.32
N PHE A 55 6.93 6.09 3.06
CA PHE A 55 5.66 6.18 3.79
C PHE A 55 4.79 4.94 3.56
N PHE A 56 4.68 4.48 2.32
CA PHE A 56 3.91 3.30 1.93
C PHE A 56 4.40 2.04 2.67
N VAL A 57 5.70 1.78 2.63
CA VAL A 57 6.30 0.60 3.29
C VAL A 57 6.04 0.62 4.79
N ASN A 58 6.31 1.75 5.46
CA ASN A 58 6.16 1.84 6.92
C ASN A 58 4.70 1.80 7.38
N THR A 59 3.76 2.23 6.52
CA THR A 59 2.33 2.27 6.85
C THR A 59 1.65 0.93 6.62
N TYR A 60 1.93 0.26 5.50
CA TYR A 60 1.18 -0.93 5.08
C TYR A 60 1.94 -2.24 5.32
N PHE A 61 3.28 -2.19 5.41
CA PHE A 61 4.13 -3.37 5.57
C PHE A 61 5.06 -3.28 6.78
N PRO A 62 4.58 -2.89 7.98
CA PRO A 62 5.44 -2.75 9.16
C PRO A 62 6.11 -4.07 9.59
N HIS A 63 5.57 -5.22 9.18
CA HIS A 63 6.15 -6.54 9.44
C HIS A 63 7.36 -6.87 8.56
N HIS A 64 7.59 -6.12 7.47
CA HIS A 64 8.78 -6.27 6.63
C HIS A 64 9.93 -5.33 7.05
N VAL A 65 9.63 -4.27 7.80
CA VAL A 65 10.62 -3.33 8.35
C VAL A 65 10.44 -3.26 9.87
N ILE A 66 10.78 -4.36 10.53
CA ILE A 66 10.52 -4.60 11.96
C ILE A 66 11.36 -3.67 12.86
N HIS A 67 12.59 -3.38 12.44
CA HIS A 67 13.49 -2.53 13.19
C HIS A 67 13.24 -1.06 12.83
N ARG A 68 13.22 -0.19 13.85
CA ARG A 68 13.17 1.27 13.64
C ARG A 68 14.41 1.80 12.94
N GLU A 69 15.54 1.11 13.11
CA GLU A 69 16.80 1.43 12.45
C GLU A 69 16.82 0.77 11.07
N THR A 70 17.00 1.61 10.07
CA THR A 70 17.18 1.25 8.66
C THR A 70 18.67 1.10 8.37
N SER A 71 19.03 0.10 7.58
CA SER A 71 20.41 -0.01 7.10
C SER A 71 20.69 1.04 6.02
N GLU A 72 21.98 1.27 5.71
CA GLU A 72 22.37 2.18 4.62
C GLU A 72 21.73 1.78 3.29
N LEU A 73 21.55 0.47 3.04
CA LEU A 73 20.84 -0.01 1.85
C LEU A 73 19.38 0.45 1.85
N HIS A 74 18.69 0.37 2.99
CA HIS A 74 17.28 0.77 3.08
C HIS A 74 17.12 2.26 2.80
N GLU A 75 17.95 3.10 3.42
CA GLU A 75 17.96 4.54 3.16
C GLU A 75 18.24 4.84 1.69
N TYR A 76 19.27 4.20 1.11
CA TYR A 76 19.58 4.33 -0.32
C TYR A 76 18.40 3.95 -1.22
N LEU A 77 17.73 2.82 -0.96
CA LEU A 77 16.58 2.38 -1.77
C LEU A 77 15.36 3.28 -1.60
N PHE A 78 15.11 3.80 -0.40
CA PHE A 78 14.02 4.74 -0.16
C PHE A 78 14.19 6.06 -0.91
N GLU A 79 15.43 6.46 -1.19
CA GLU A 79 15.74 7.65 -1.98
C GLU A 79 15.83 7.36 -3.48
N ARG A 80 16.59 6.32 -3.88
CA ARG A 80 16.93 6.08 -5.29
C ARG A 80 15.74 5.56 -6.09
N LEU A 81 14.90 4.69 -5.53
CA LEU A 81 13.80 4.09 -6.29
C LEU A 81 12.74 5.13 -6.72
N PRO A 82 12.29 6.07 -5.86
CA PRO A 82 11.43 7.17 -6.31
C PRO A 82 12.09 8.07 -7.36
N GLN A 83 13.39 8.35 -7.24
CA GLN A 83 14.14 9.12 -8.25
C GLN A 83 14.14 8.42 -9.61
N MET A 84 14.28 7.09 -9.65
CA MET A 84 14.21 6.32 -10.89
C MET A 84 12.83 6.41 -11.55
N VAL A 85 11.75 6.37 -10.76
CA VAL A 85 10.38 6.54 -11.29
C VAL A 85 10.13 7.94 -11.82
N ALA A 86 10.70 8.96 -11.16
CA ALA A 86 10.57 10.35 -11.58
C ALA A 86 11.47 10.73 -12.77
N SER A 87 12.46 9.89 -13.11
CA SER A 87 13.39 10.17 -14.22
C SER A 87 12.64 10.12 -15.56
N PRO A 88 12.86 11.11 -16.46
CA PRO A 88 12.33 11.04 -17.82
C PRO A 88 13.06 9.99 -18.68
N ASP A 89 14.21 9.51 -18.23
CA ASP A 89 15.08 8.58 -18.93
C ASP A 89 15.01 7.16 -18.32
N SER A 90 15.45 6.16 -19.09
CA SER A 90 15.56 4.80 -18.58
C SER A 90 16.78 4.67 -17.65
N GLU A 91 16.52 4.51 -16.36
CA GLU A 91 17.53 4.28 -15.32
C GLU A 91 17.72 2.76 -15.08
N ASN A 92 18.97 2.30 -14.95
CA ASN A 92 19.29 0.92 -14.61
C ASN A 92 20.43 0.87 -13.60
N ASP A 93 20.11 0.48 -12.37
CA ASP A 93 21.07 0.41 -11.26
C ASP A 93 21.45 -1.04 -10.95
N VAL A 94 22.74 -1.26 -10.64
CA VAL A 94 23.24 -2.56 -10.16
C VAL A 94 23.79 -2.36 -8.75
N VAL A 95 23.07 -2.90 -7.76
CA VAL A 95 23.39 -2.73 -6.34
C VAL A 95 23.74 -4.08 -5.72
N ALA A 96 24.90 -4.14 -5.06
CA ALA A 96 25.34 -5.30 -4.30
C ALA A 96 25.20 -5.02 -2.80
N ALA A 97 24.56 -5.91 -2.05
CA ALA A 97 24.48 -5.83 -0.60
C ALA A 97 24.51 -7.23 0.05
N PRO A 98 24.95 -7.38 1.32
CA PRO A 98 25.02 -8.65 2.03
C PRO A 98 23.69 -9.42 2.11
N ARG A 99 23.74 -10.72 2.41
CA ARG A 99 22.54 -11.53 2.67
C ARG A 99 21.79 -11.00 3.90
N GLY A 100 20.46 -11.14 3.92
CA GLY A 100 19.62 -10.70 5.06
C GLY A 100 19.10 -9.26 4.98
N GLU A 101 19.63 -8.42 4.09
CA GLU A 101 19.28 -6.98 3.99
C GLU A 101 17.91 -6.66 3.33
N ALA A 102 17.02 -7.64 3.17
CA ALA A 102 15.70 -7.45 2.54
C ALA A 102 15.69 -6.84 1.12
N LYS A 103 16.79 -6.97 0.34
CA LYS A 103 16.92 -6.49 -1.05
C LYS A 103 15.71 -6.77 -1.93
N THR A 104 15.30 -8.04 -2.03
CA THR A 104 14.18 -8.46 -2.90
C THR A 104 12.83 -7.95 -2.38
N THR A 105 12.68 -7.83 -1.06
CA THR A 105 11.46 -7.32 -0.45
C THR A 105 11.29 -5.84 -0.78
N LEU A 106 12.29 -5.00 -0.53
CA LEU A 106 12.18 -3.56 -0.81
C LEU A 106 12.26 -3.25 -2.31
N GLY A 107 13.29 -3.73 -3.00
CA GLY A 107 13.58 -3.32 -4.38
C GLY A 107 12.73 -3.97 -5.46
N GLN A 108 11.92 -4.99 -5.12
CA GLN A 108 11.04 -5.63 -6.10
C GLN A 108 9.63 -5.78 -5.52
N GLN A 109 9.44 -6.57 -4.46
CA GLN A 109 8.08 -6.88 -3.98
C GLN A 109 7.27 -5.65 -3.56
N LEU A 110 7.84 -4.80 -2.68
CA LEU A 110 7.13 -3.63 -2.17
C LEU A 110 7.19 -2.45 -3.12
N PHE A 111 8.31 -2.28 -3.84
CA PHE A 111 8.45 -1.23 -4.83
C PHE A 111 7.48 -1.39 -6.01
N ASP A 112 7.34 -2.59 -6.57
CA ASP A 112 6.39 -2.87 -7.66
C ASP A 112 4.95 -2.58 -7.23
N LEU A 113 4.60 -2.89 -5.98
CA LEU A 113 3.29 -2.57 -5.42
C LEU A 113 3.07 -1.07 -5.26
N TRP A 114 4.08 -0.31 -4.85
CA TRP A 114 3.97 1.14 -4.73
C TRP A 114 3.79 1.81 -6.09
N CYS A 115 4.47 1.32 -7.13
CA CYS A 115 4.39 1.86 -8.49
C CYS A 115 2.99 1.76 -9.12
N VAL A 116 2.09 0.92 -8.60
CA VAL A 116 0.71 0.76 -9.11
C VAL A 116 -0.36 1.46 -8.27
N VAL A 117 0.03 2.18 -7.21
CA VAL A 117 -0.88 2.94 -6.32
C VAL A 117 -1.26 4.29 -6.93
#